data_AF-A0A7X8VQ84-F1
#
_entry.id   AF-A0A7X8VQ84-F1
#
_cell.length_a   1.000
_cell.length_b   1.000
_cell.length_c   1.000
_cell.angle_alpha   90.00
_cell.angle_beta   90.00
_cell.angle_gamma   90.00
#
_symmetry.space_group_name_H-M   'P 1'
#
loop_
_entity.id
_entity.type
_entity.pdbx_description
1 polymer ?
#
loop_
_entity_poly.entity_id
_entity_poly.type
_entity_poly.pdbx_seq_one_letter_code
_entity_poly.pdbx_strand_id
1 'polypeptide(L)'
;MDSHSLNVLEYDRVLALIAGQVQSPLGRKLVLALRPMRSLEQICRKHPLYADLFSLQETTLSLPSLGGEDLSEALQRVSPKDAVLSIEELLLCRAQLDAVRQLCRFRQNREMAELLSLSTLLQGFEPCDELSRRLHACLEEDGSVPDSASGELQMLRRQIRALQRKLQISLESLLKQPELEDAWQERFVTMRNGRYVLPLRREAKAMLPGL
;
A
#
# COMPACT_ATOMS: atom_id res chain seq x y z
N MET A 1 -40.00 -15.50 4.34
CA MET A 1 -39.38 -16.56 5.15
C MET A 1 -39.10 -16.05 6.55
N ASP A 2 -39.52 -16.81 7.53
CA ASP A 2 -39.32 -16.64 8.96
C ASP A 2 -38.00 -17.28 9.43
N SER A 3 -37.54 -16.92 10.62
CA SER A 3 -36.24 -17.36 11.16
C SER A 3 -36.17 -18.87 11.38
N HIS A 4 -37.31 -19.52 11.66
CA HIS A 4 -37.36 -20.97 11.82
C HIS A 4 -37.02 -21.70 10.52
N SER A 5 -37.62 -21.29 9.39
CA SER A 5 -37.32 -21.86 8.08
C SER A 5 -35.85 -21.69 7.68
N LEU A 6 -35.24 -20.54 7.97
CA LEU A 6 -33.82 -20.30 7.67
C LEU A 6 -32.89 -21.23 8.45
N ASN A 7 -33.23 -21.52 9.70
CA ASN A 7 -32.48 -22.46 10.54
C ASN A 7 -32.61 -23.90 10.04
N VAL A 8 -33.83 -24.33 9.73
CA VAL A 8 -34.09 -25.70 9.23
C VAL A 8 -33.38 -25.95 7.89
N LEU A 9 -33.32 -24.95 7.02
CA LEU A 9 -32.62 -25.02 5.73
C LEU A 9 -31.10 -24.81 5.84
N GLU A 10 -30.57 -24.62 7.06
CA GLU A 10 -29.17 -24.32 7.32
C GLU A 10 -28.64 -23.15 6.47
N TYR A 11 -29.47 -22.15 6.23
CA TYR A 11 -29.19 -21.07 5.27
C TYR A 11 -27.89 -20.32 5.59
N ASP A 12 -27.66 -20.01 6.88
CA ASP A 12 -26.44 -19.33 7.31
C ASP A 12 -25.18 -20.20 7.11
N ARG A 13 -25.29 -21.54 7.13
CA ARG A 13 -24.16 -22.43 6.79
C ARG A 13 -23.81 -22.36 5.30
N VAL A 14 -24.83 -22.31 4.43
CA VAL A 14 -24.62 -22.11 2.99
C VAL A 14 -23.93 -20.77 2.73
N LEU A 15 -24.36 -19.70 3.38
CA LEU A 15 -23.70 -18.40 3.28
C LEU A 15 -22.25 -18.45 3.79
N ALA A 16 -21.97 -19.18 4.87
CA ALA A 16 -20.61 -19.35 5.38
C ALA A 16 -19.69 -20.08 4.38
N LEU A 17 -20.20 -21.11 3.69
CA LEU A 17 -19.46 -21.81 2.63
C LEU A 17 -19.12 -20.87 1.46
N ILE A 18 -20.09 -20.07 1.01
CA ILE A 18 -19.88 -19.07 -0.05
C ILE A 18 -18.88 -18.01 0.41
N ALA A 19 -19.02 -17.50 1.64
CA ALA A 19 -18.12 -16.52 2.25
C ALA A 19 -16.65 -17.00 2.31
N GLY A 20 -16.42 -18.31 2.39
CA GLY A 20 -15.09 -18.92 2.29
C GLY A 20 -14.44 -18.78 0.90
N GLN A 21 -15.23 -18.59 -0.15
CA GLN A 21 -14.77 -18.40 -1.54
C GLN A 21 -14.64 -16.91 -1.91
N VAL A 22 -15.03 -15.99 -1.03
CA VAL A 22 -14.98 -14.55 -1.30
C VAL A 22 -13.58 -13.99 -1.03
N GLN A 23 -13.06 -13.23 -2.00
CA GLN A 23 -11.70 -12.68 -1.99
C GLN A 23 -11.53 -11.44 -1.08
N SER A 24 -12.58 -10.66 -0.83
CA SER A 24 -12.50 -9.43 -0.02
C SER A 24 -13.25 -9.52 1.33
N PRO A 25 -12.73 -8.91 2.41
CA PRO A 25 -13.42 -8.84 3.70
C PRO A 25 -14.79 -8.16 3.60
N LEU A 26 -14.90 -7.09 2.81
CA LEU A 26 -16.17 -6.39 2.56
C LEU A 26 -17.18 -7.28 1.84
N GLY A 27 -16.75 -8.01 0.80
CA GLY A 27 -17.60 -8.97 0.11
C GLY A 27 -18.08 -10.08 1.04
N ARG A 28 -17.21 -10.57 1.93
CA ARG A 28 -17.56 -11.59 2.91
C ARG A 28 -18.64 -11.09 3.88
N LYS A 29 -18.50 -9.86 4.40
CA LYS A 29 -19.53 -9.22 5.23
C LYS A 29 -20.86 -9.11 4.49
N LEU A 30 -20.85 -8.72 3.21
CA LEU A 30 -22.06 -8.63 2.38
C LEU A 30 -22.74 -9.98 2.18
N VAL A 31 -21.98 -11.03 1.87
CA VAL A 31 -22.52 -12.38 1.67
C VAL A 31 -23.19 -12.91 2.94
N LEU A 32 -22.53 -12.79 4.09
CA LEU A 32 -23.08 -13.25 5.37
C LEU A 32 -24.35 -12.50 5.79
N ALA A 33 -24.50 -11.25 5.35
CA ALA A 33 -25.68 -10.44 5.60
C ALA A 33 -26.84 -10.70 4.62
N LEU A 34 -26.66 -11.51 3.57
CA LEU A 34 -27.70 -11.78 2.59
C LEU A 34 -28.91 -12.44 3.23
N ARG A 35 -30.11 -12.03 2.80
CA ARG A 35 -31.38 -12.66 3.19
C ARG A 35 -32.26 -12.84 1.96
N PRO A 36 -33.15 -13.86 1.94
CA PRO A 36 -34.05 -14.08 0.81
C PRO A 36 -34.91 -12.85 0.52
N MET A 37 -34.87 -12.39 -0.73
CA MET A 37 -35.68 -11.27 -1.20
C MET A 37 -37.16 -11.67 -1.27
N ARG A 38 -38.05 -10.73 -0.97
CA ARG A 38 -39.51 -10.95 -0.99
C ARG A 38 -40.23 -10.20 -2.11
N SER A 39 -39.54 -9.30 -2.80
CA SER A 39 -40.10 -8.52 -3.91
C SER A 39 -39.62 -9.11 -5.23
N LEU A 40 -40.58 -9.52 -6.07
CA LEU A 40 -40.30 -9.98 -7.43
C LEU A 40 -39.57 -8.90 -8.24
N GLU A 41 -39.96 -7.64 -8.07
CA GLU A 41 -39.31 -6.52 -8.75
C GLU A 41 -37.82 -6.41 -8.40
N GLN A 42 -37.46 -6.55 -7.12
CA GLN A 42 -36.05 -6.53 -6.69
C GLN A 42 -35.27 -7.72 -7.26
N ILE A 43 -35.89 -8.89 -7.33
CA ILE A 43 -35.30 -10.09 -7.91
C ILE A 43 -35.05 -9.89 -9.41
N CYS A 44 -36.06 -9.46 -10.16
CA CYS A 44 -35.96 -9.19 -11.60
C CYS A 44 -34.92 -8.11 -11.92
N ARG A 45 -34.74 -7.10 -11.06
CA ARG A 45 -33.69 -6.08 -11.24
C ARG A 45 -32.28 -6.64 -11.05
N LYS A 46 -32.08 -7.66 -10.20
CA LYS A 46 -30.76 -8.27 -9.97
C LYS A 46 -30.44 -9.42 -10.91
N HIS A 47 -31.46 -10.11 -11.42
CA HIS A 47 -31.30 -11.30 -12.26
C HIS A 47 -30.38 -11.09 -13.49
N PRO A 48 -30.46 -9.97 -14.24
CA PRO A 48 -29.57 -9.72 -15.37
C PRO A 48 -28.08 -9.73 -15.00
N LEU A 49 -27.71 -9.19 -13.84
CA LEU A 49 -26.32 -9.21 -13.38
C LEU A 49 -25.82 -10.63 -13.14
N TYR A 50 -26.66 -11.51 -12.58
CA TYR A 50 -26.29 -12.91 -12.40
C TYR A 50 -26.14 -13.64 -13.73
N ALA A 51 -27.05 -13.39 -14.68
CA ALA A 51 -26.95 -13.94 -16.02
C ALA A 51 -25.62 -13.54 -16.70
N ASP A 52 -25.26 -12.26 -16.64
CA ASP A 52 -23.98 -11.76 -17.17
C ASP A 52 -22.77 -12.43 -16.49
N LEU A 53 -22.83 -12.65 -15.18
CA LEU A 53 -21.74 -13.33 -14.44
C LEU A 53 -21.60 -14.80 -14.83
N PHE A 54 -22.70 -15.50 -15.16
CA PHE A 54 -22.65 -16.86 -15.68
C PHE A 54 -22.11 -16.87 -17.12
N SER A 55 -22.61 -16.00 -17.99
CA SER A 55 -22.11 -15.87 -19.36
C SER A 55 -20.62 -15.55 -19.40
N LEU A 56 -20.11 -14.76 -18.45
CA LEU A 56 -18.69 -14.47 -18.33
C LEU A 56 -17.84 -15.73 -18.14
N GLN A 57 -18.36 -16.76 -17.44
CA GLN A 57 -17.65 -18.04 -17.26
C GLN A 57 -17.50 -18.82 -18.57
N GLU A 58 -18.33 -18.53 -19.57
CA GLU A 58 -18.28 -19.15 -20.89
C GLU A 58 -17.31 -18.43 -21.84
N THR A 59 -16.86 -17.23 -21.46
CA THR A 59 -15.88 -16.44 -22.23
C THR A 59 -14.44 -16.84 -21.90
N THR A 60 -13.49 -16.33 -22.69
CA THR A 60 -12.06 -16.46 -22.37
C THR A 60 -11.56 -15.41 -21.38
N LEU A 61 -12.43 -14.47 -21.01
CA LEU A 61 -12.10 -13.38 -20.11
C LEU A 61 -11.94 -13.88 -18.67
N SER A 62 -10.85 -13.46 -18.04
CA SER A 62 -10.62 -13.70 -16.61
C SER A 62 -10.87 -12.40 -15.84
N LEU A 63 -11.73 -12.48 -14.83
CA LEU A 63 -11.91 -11.36 -13.89
C LEU A 63 -10.58 -11.07 -13.19
N PRO A 64 -10.16 -9.79 -13.10
CA PRO A 64 -9.02 -9.44 -12.28
C PRO A 64 -9.32 -9.74 -10.81
N SER A 65 -8.26 -9.86 -10.01
CA SER A 65 -8.40 -10.06 -8.56
C SER A 65 -9.26 -8.96 -7.95
N LEU A 66 -10.27 -9.37 -7.17
CA LEU A 66 -11.13 -8.48 -6.39
C LEU A 66 -10.73 -8.47 -4.92
N GLY A 67 -9.58 -9.06 -4.60
CA GLY A 67 -8.98 -9.01 -3.28
C GLY A 67 -8.56 -7.58 -2.92
N GLY A 68 -8.77 -7.23 -1.65
CA GLY A 68 -8.42 -5.91 -1.12
C GLY A 68 -8.83 -5.84 0.34
N GLU A 69 -8.15 -4.99 1.11
CA GLU A 69 -8.46 -4.77 2.52
C GLU A 69 -9.62 -3.78 2.69
N ASP A 70 -10.28 -3.83 3.85
CA ASP A 70 -11.34 -2.89 4.20
C ASP A 70 -10.75 -1.55 4.64
N LEU A 71 -10.72 -0.58 3.71
CA LEU A 71 -10.22 0.76 3.96
C LEU A 71 -11.26 1.71 4.58
N SER A 72 -12.46 1.23 4.94
CA SER A 72 -13.55 2.11 5.38
C SER A 72 -13.16 3.00 6.57
N GLU A 73 -12.46 2.42 7.55
CA GLU A 73 -12.02 3.13 8.76
C GLU A 73 -10.91 4.15 8.45
N ALA A 74 -9.92 3.76 7.64
CA ALA A 74 -8.85 4.66 7.18
C ALA A 74 -9.43 5.86 6.40
N LEU A 75 -10.39 5.61 5.50
CA LEU A 75 -11.05 6.65 4.73
C LEU A 75 -11.92 7.59 5.58
N GLN A 76 -12.57 7.07 6.61
CA GLN A 76 -13.29 7.92 7.57
C GLN A 76 -12.32 8.80 8.37
N ARG A 77 -11.18 8.23 8.79
CA ARG A 77 -10.17 8.94 9.57
C ARG A 77 -9.44 10.03 8.77
N VAL A 78 -9.31 9.87 7.45
CA VAL A 78 -8.69 10.86 6.56
C VAL A 78 -9.67 11.94 6.05
N SER A 79 -10.96 11.86 6.42
CA SER A 79 -11.97 12.85 6.01
C SER A 79 -11.69 14.28 6.52
N PRO A 80 -11.18 14.51 7.74
CA PRO A 80 -10.80 15.85 8.20
C PRO A 80 -9.59 16.38 7.42
N LYS A 81 -9.54 17.70 7.22
CA LYS A 81 -8.37 18.36 6.63
C LYS A 81 -7.14 18.09 7.51
N ASP A 82 -6.00 17.87 6.86
CA ASP A 82 -4.70 17.61 7.48
C ASP A 82 -4.58 16.26 8.24
N ALA A 83 -5.58 15.39 8.12
CA ALA A 83 -5.47 14.01 8.60
C ALA A 83 -4.41 13.22 7.81
N VAL A 84 -3.72 12.33 8.50
CA VAL A 84 -2.59 11.56 7.96
C VAL A 84 -2.87 10.06 8.07
N LEU A 85 -2.56 9.34 7.00
CA LEU A 85 -2.55 7.89 6.95
C LEU A 85 -1.14 7.36 7.18
N SER A 86 -1.05 6.18 7.79
CA SER A 86 0.21 5.45 7.91
C SER A 86 0.70 4.98 6.53
N ILE A 87 1.99 4.63 6.44
CA ILE A 87 2.58 4.11 5.20
C ILE A 87 1.88 2.82 4.78
N GLU A 88 1.57 1.96 5.75
CA GLU A 88 0.88 0.69 5.56
C GLU A 88 -0.50 0.93 4.92
N GLU A 89 -1.26 1.90 5.43
CA GLU A 89 -2.56 2.27 4.87
C GLU A 89 -2.46 2.88 3.47
N LEU A 90 -1.43 3.69 3.21
CA LEU A 90 -1.20 4.25 1.89
C LEU A 90 -0.82 3.16 0.86
N LEU A 91 -0.08 2.12 1.26
CA LEU A 91 0.20 0.96 0.42
C LEU A 91 -1.08 0.17 0.11
N LEU A 92 -1.97 -0.01 1.09
CA LEU A 92 -3.28 -0.63 0.86
C LEU A 92 -4.13 0.21 -0.10
N CYS A 93 -4.15 1.53 0.05
CA CYS A 93 -4.80 2.45 -0.90
C CYS A 93 -4.21 2.29 -2.32
N ARG A 94 -2.88 2.19 -2.44
CA ARG A 94 -2.20 1.98 -3.72
C ARG A 94 -2.66 0.68 -4.37
N ALA A 95 -2.64 -0.43 -3.63
CA ALA A 95 -3.08 -1.73 -4.11
C ALA A 95 -4.55 -1.73 -4.56
N GLN A 96 -5.43 -1.05 -3.81
CA GLN A 96 -6.84 -0.90 -4.18
C GLN A 96 -7.01 -0.13 -5.48
N LEU A 97 -6.26 0.97 -5.68
CA LEU A 97 -6.30 1.74 -6.93
C LEU A 97 -5.79 0.94 -8.12
N ASP A 98 -4.79 0.08 -7.94
CA ASP A 98 -4.30 -0.81 -8.99
C ASP A 98 -5.33 -1.85 -9.38
N ALA A 99 -6.03 -2.45 -8.40
CA ALA A 99 -7.15 -3.35 -8.67
C ALA A 99 -8.28 -2.64 -9.44
N VAL A 100 -8.63 -1.41 -9.06
CA VAL A 100 -9.61 -0.60 -9.80
C VAL A 100 -9.14 -0.32 -11.23
N ARG A 101 -7.87 0.02 -11.43
CA ARG A 101 -7.33 0.23 -12.79
C ARG A 101 -7.38 -1.05 -13.62
N GLN A 102 -7.09 -2.21 -13.04
CA GLN A 102 -7.24 -3.50 -13.71
C GLN A 102 -8.69 -3.77 -14.10
N LEU A 103 -9.66 -3.45 -13.23
CA LEU A 103 -11.09 -3.54 -13.54
C LEU A 103 -11.51 -2.59 -14.66
N CYS A 104 -11.04 -1.34 -14.65
CA CYS A 104 -11.32 -0.38 -15.71
C CYS A 104 -10.77 -0.85 -17.06
N ARG A 105 -9.59 -1.49 -17.09
CA ARG A 105 -9.02 -2.12 -18.30
C ARG A 105 -9.82 -3.34 -18.72
N PHE A 106 -10.18 -4.20 -17.77
CA PHE A 106 -11.01 -5.37 -18.02
C PHE A 106 -12.34 -5.01 -18.69
N ARG A 107 -12.99 -3.93 -18.21
CA ARG A 107 -14.22 -3.37 -18.80
C ARG A 107 -14.08 -2.95 -20.26
N GLN A 108 -12.88 -2.60 -20.72
CA GLN A 108 -12.64 -2.17 -22.11
C GLN A 108 -12.59 -3.32 -23.11
N ASN A 109 -12.61 -4.58 -22.65
CA ASN A 109 -12.67 -5.74 -23.54
C ASN A 109 -13.95 -5.75 -24.38
N ARG A 110 -13.86 -6.20 -25.63
CA ARG A 110 -15.02 -6.22 -26.54
C ARG A 110 -16.12 -7.16 -26.07
N GLU A 111 -15.76 -8.34 -25.58
CA GLU A 111 -16.68 -9.33 -25.02
C GLU A 111 -17.43 -8.78 -23.78
N MET A 112 -16.84 -7.83 -23.05
CA MET A 112 -17.55 -7.15 -21.94
C MET A 112 -18.71 -6.27 -22.41
N ALA A 113 -18.67 -5.76 -23.65
CA ALA A 113 -19.74 -4.92 -24.18
C ALA A 113 -21.06 -5.70 -24.36
N GLU A 114 -20.99 -7.02 -24.46
CA GLU A 114 -22.16 -7.91 -24.56
C GLU A 114 -22.79 -8.21 -23.18
N LEU A 115 -22.02 -8.02 -22.10
CA LEU A 115 -22.43 -8.21 -20.70
C LEU A 115 -22.92 -6.89 -20.11
N LEU A 116 -24.11 -6.44 -20.53
CA LEU A 116 -24.61 -5.08 -20.29
C LEU A 116 -24.69 -4.69 -18.81
N SER A 117 -25.30 -5.53 -17.97
CA SER A 117 -25.52 -5.23 -16.55
C SER A 117 -24.21 -5.23 -15.77
N LEU A 118 -23.31 -6.16 -16.08
CA LEU A 118 -21.97 -6.20 -15.51
C LEU A 118 -21.14 -4.99 -15.96
N SER A 119 -21.21 -4.63 -17.24
CA SER A 119 -20.57 -3.42 -17.78
C SER A 119 -21.09 -2.16 -17.10
N THR A 120 -22.40 -2.03 -16.88
CA THR A 120 -22.99 -0.92 -16.12
C THR A 120 -22.52 -0.90 -14.67
N LEU A 121 -22.43 -2.05 -14.00
CA LEU A 121 -21.89 -2.13 -12.64
C LEU A 121 -20.45 -1.59 -12.58
N LEU A 122 -19.62 -1.97 -13.56
CA LEU A 122 -18.24 -1.52 -13.65
C LEU A 122 -18.09 -0.05 -14.07
N GLN A 123 -19.16 0.63 -14.49
CA GLN A 123 -19.10 2.06 -14.84
C GLN A 123 -18.88 2.98 -13.64
N GLY A 124 -19.29 2.56 -12.44
CA GLY A 124 -19.09 3.35 -11.23
C GLY A 124 -17.64 3.42 -10.73
N PHE A 125 -16.72 2.67 -11.34
CA PHE A 125 -15.32 2.63 -10.92
C PHE A 125 -14.50 3.71 -11.64
N GLU A 126 -13.82 4.54 -10.86
CA GLU A 126 -12.89 5.57 -11.33
C GLU A 126 -11.45 5.19 -10.92
N PRO A 127 -10.48 5.15 -11.86
CA PRO A 127 -9.12 4.72 -11.57
C PRO A 127 -8.29 5.73 -10.75
N CYS A 128 -8.80 6.96 -10.58
CA CYS A 128 -8.13 8.05 -9.85
C CYS A 128 -6.65 8.19 -10.25
N ASP A 129 -6.37 8.30 -11.55
CA ASP A 129 -5.04 8.13 -12.11
C ASP A 129 -3.98 9.09 -11.54
N GLU A 130 -4.37 10.31 -11.18
CA GLU A 130 -3.49 11.27 -10.51
C GLU A 130 -3.06 10.77 -9.12
N LEU A 131 -4.02 10.33 -8.30
CA LEU A 131 -3.73 9.80 -6.97
C LEU A 131 -2.88 8.53 -7.05
N SER A 132 -3.24 7.60 -7.94
CA SER A 132 -2.47 6.38 -8.18
C SER A 132 -1.03 6.69 -8.59
N ARG A 133 -0.82 7.61 -9.54
CA ARG A 133 0.54 8.03 -9.95
C ARG A 133 1.33 8.65 -8.81
N ARG A 134 0.72 9.51 -8.01
CA ARG A 134 1.37 10.13 -6.86
C ARG A 134 1.78 9.11 -5.80
N LEU A 135 0.91 8.15 -5.48
CA LEU A 135 1.26 7.08 -4.52
C LEU A 135 2.41 6.22 -5.03
N HIS A 136 2.45 5.89 -6.32
CA HIS A 136 3.56 5.14 -6.92
C HIS A 136 4.87 5.94 -6.96
N ALA A 137 4.81 7.26 -7.16
CA ALA A 137 6.00 8.10 -7.18
C ALA A 137 6.60 8.32 -5.77
N CYS A 138 5.75 8.28 -4.73
CA CYS A 138 6.14 8.60 -3.35
C CYS A 138 6.41 7.36 -2.47
N LEU A 139 5.99 6.16 -2.87
CA LEU A 139 6.11 4.94 -2.07
C LEU A 139 6.58 3.78 -2.94
N GLU A 140 7.64 3.11 -2.48
CA GLU A 140 8.12 1.84 -3.02
C GLU A 140 7.28 0.66 -2.53
N GLU A 141 7.55 -0.56 -3.00
CA GLU A 141 6.84 -1.78 -2.57
C GLU A 141 7.03 -2.13 -1.09
N ASP A 142 8.20 -1.80 -0.53
CA ASP A 142 8.52 -2.02 0.88
C ASP A 142 8.01 -0.89 1.81
N GLY A 143 7.32 0.11 1.24
CA GLY A 143 6.86 1.29 1.98
C GLY A 143 7.93 2.36 2.18
N SER A 144 9.14 2.18 1.65
CA SER A 144 10.16 3.21 1.70
C SER A 144 9.81 4.38 0.77
N VAL A 145 10.22 5.58 1.18
CA VAL A 145 10.04 6.80 0.39
C VAL A 145 11.29 7.04 -0.45
N PRO A 146 11.20 6.96 -1.79
CA PRO A 146 12.35 7.10 -2.66
C PRO A 146 12.87 8.54 -2.63
N ASP A 147 14.15 8.71 -2.97
CA ASP A 147 14.76 10.05 -3.07
C ASP A 147 14.01 10.95 -4.08
N SER A 148 13.41 10.34 -5.11
CA SER A 148 12.64 11.01 -6.15
C SER A 148 11.21 11.38 -5.76
N ALA A 149 10.76 11.05 -4.54
CA ALA A 149 9.40 11.38 -4.09
C ALA A 149 9.12 12.90 -4.15
N SER A 150 10.14 13.74 -3.93
CA SER A 150 10.07 15.16 -4.25
C SER A 150 11.46 15.71 -4.61
N GLY A 151 11.50 16.76 -5.43
CA GLY A 151 12.75 17.42 -5.80
C GLY A 151 13.49 18.00 -4.58
N GLU A 152 12.74 18.50 -3.60
CA GLU A 152 13.30 19.03 -2.35
C GLU A 152 13.91 17.91 -1.49
N LEU A 153 13.23 16.77 -1.34
CA LEU A 153 13.76 15.61 -0.62
C LEU A 153 15.03 15.10 -1.28
N GLN A 154 15.02 15.00 -2.62
CA GLN A 154 16.19 14.60 -3.39
C GLN A 154 17.38 15.53 -3.15
N MET A 155 17.14 16.84 -3.18
CA MET A 155 18.17 17.85 -2.94
C MET A 155 18.73 17.75 -1.51
N LEU A 156 17.87 17.68 -0.50
CA LEU A 156 18.27 17.58 0.90
C LEU A 156 19.07 16.30 1.18
N ARG A 157 18.62 15.15 0.69
CA ARG A 157 19.35 13.88 0.83
C ARG A 157 20.70 13.91 0.11
N ARG A 158 20.79 14.56 -1.06
CA ARG A 158 22.08 14.77 -1.74
C ARG A 158 23.02 15.65 -0.92
N GLN A 159 22.53 16.73 -0.33
CA GLN A 159 23.31 17.62 0.55
C GLN A 159 23.82 16.88 1.79
N ILE A 160 22.97 16.08 2.44
CA ILE A 160 23.36 15.24 3.59
C ILE A 160 24.49 14.28 3.20
N ARG A 161 24.35 13.55 2.09
CA ARG A 161 25.39 12.62 1.61
C ARG A 161 26.69 13.34 1.22
N ALA A 162 26.62 14.57 0.73
CA ALA A 162 27.80 15.37 0.40
C ALA A 162 28.52 15.87 1.66
N LEU A 163 27.78 16.33 2.67
CA LEU A 163 28.33 16.74 3.96
C LEU A 163 28.97 15.55 4.69
N GLN A 164 28.30 14.39 4.71
CA GLN A 164 28.85 13.15 5.28
C GLN A 164 30.17 12.76 4.63
N ARG A 165 30.25 12.81 3.29
CA ARG A 165 31.51 12.56 2.56
C ARG A 165 32.61 13.56 2.91
N LYS A 166 32.30 14.85 2.98
CA LYS A 166 33.27 15.88 3.40
C LYS A 166 33.78 15.62 4.81
N LEU A 167 32.88 15.33 5.74
CA LEU A 167 33.23 15.04 7.14
C LEU A 167 34.12 13.79 7.25
N GLN A 168 33.79 12.72 6.51
CA GLN A 168 34.61 11.52 6.48
C GLN A 168 36.02 11.78 5.93
N ILE A 169 36.14 12.54 4.83
CA ILE A 169 37.45 12.94 4.29
C ILE A 169 38.24 13.77 5.30
N SER A 170 37.60 14.70 6.01
CA SER A 170 38.25 15.48 7.06
C SER A 170 38.74 14.62 8.23
N LEU A 171 37.94 13.64 8.68
CA LEU A 171 38.35 12.71 9.74
C LEU A 171 39.48 11.78 9.30
N GLU A 172 39.43 11.26 8.07
CA GLU A 172 40.50 10.44 7.49
C GLU A 172 41.80 11.25 7.30
N SER A 173 41.69 12.55 7.00
CA SER A 173 42.85 13.45 6.94
C SER A 173 43.49 13.62 8.31
N LEU A 174 42.70 13.82 9.38
CA LEU A 174 43.20 13.91 10.76
C LEU A 174 43.94 12.64 11.17
N LEU A 175 43.44 11.47 10.81
CA LEU A 175 44.10 10.19 11.08
C LEU A 175 45.47 10.03 10.37
N LYS A 176 45.72 10.78 9.29
CA LYS A 176 46.97 10.74 8.52
C LYS A 176 47.97 11.81 8.95
N GLN A 177 47.63 12.69 9.88
CA GLN A 177 48.55 13.73 10.35
C GLN A 177 49.68 13.11 11.18
N PRO A 178 50.97 13.31 10.81
CA PRO A 178 52.11 12.72 11.52
C PRO A 178 52.20 13.20 12.97
N GLU A 179 51.77 14.43 13.25
CA GLU A 179 51.81 15.06 14.57
C GLU A 179 50.88 14.38 15.59
N LEU A 180 49.86 13.67 15.11
CA LEU A 180 48.86 12.97 15.92
C LEU A 180 49.07 11.46 15.90
N GLU A 181 50.16 10.97 15.30
CA GLU A 181 50.36 9.55 15.02
C GLU A 181 50.37 8.68 16.30
N ASP A 182 50.96 9.20 17.37
CA ASP A 182 51.02 8.55 18.69
C ASP A 182 49.73 8.71 19.51
N ALA A 183 48.80 9.58 19.08
CA ALA A 183 47.57 9.86 19.80
C ALA A 183 46.45 8.83 19.53
N TRP A 184 46.53 8.08 18.43
CA TRP A 184 45.47 7.17 17.98
C TRP A 184 45.58 5.78 18.63
N GLN A 185 44.45 5.25 19.10
CA GLN A 185 44.37 3.86 19.55
C GLN A 185 44.27 2.92 18.34
N GLU A 186 43.38 3.22 17.39
CA GLU A 186 43.19 2.48 16.14
C GLU A 186 42.96 3.47 14.98
N ARG A 187 43.49 3.20 13.77
CA ARG A 187 43.46 4.16 12.64
C ARG A 187 42.25 3.95 11.72
N PHE A 188 41.05 4.06 12.25
CA PHE A 188 39.84 4.09 11.44
C PHE A 188 38.77 5.01 12.02
N VAL A 189 37.93 5.53 11.14
CA VAL A 189 36.72 6.26 11.52
C VAL A 189 35.63 5.25 11.85
N THR A 190 35.00 5.37 13.02
CA THR A 190 33.86 4.54 13.40
C THR A 190 32.63 5.38 13.71
N MET A 191 31.47 4.74 13.80
CA MET A 191 30.21 5.40 14.13
C MET A 191 29.71 4.88 15.47
N ARG A 192 29.45 5.79 16.42
CA ARG A 192 28.80 5.48 17.70
C ARG A 192 27.62 6.41 17.89
N ASN A 193 26.44 5.85 18.17
CA ASN A 193 25.19 6.59 18.37
C ASN A 193 24.89 7.60 17.24
N GLY A 194 25.14 7.20 15.99
CA GLY A 194 24.93 8.05 14.82
C GLY A 194 25.95 9.20 14.65
N ARG A 195 27.02 9.23 15.45
CA ARG A 195 28.11 10.21 15.33
C ARG A 195 29.39 9.53 14.89
N TYR A 196 30.11 10.17 13.97
CA TYR A 196 31.46 9.75 13.63
C TYR A 196 32.40 10.05 14.79
N VAL A 197 33.20 9.06 15.18
CA VAL A 197 34.14 9.16 16.30
C VAL A 197 35.50 8.59 15.91
N LEU A 198 36.56 9.18 16.48
CA LEU A 198 37.94 8.73 16.33
C LEU A 198 38.43 8.14 17.66
N PRO A 199 39.02 6.93 17.68
CA PRO A 199 39.48 6.30 18.91
C PRO A 199 40.85 6.86 19.34
N LEU A 200 40.85 7.58 20.46
CA LEU A 200 42.04 8.20 21.05
C LEU A 200 42.61 7.35 22.18
N ARG A 201 43.95 7.29 22.27
CA ARG A 201 44.63 6.74 23.44
C ARG A 201 44.34 7.59 24.66
N ARG A 202 44.25 6.93 25.81
CA ARG A 202 43.86 7.58 27.06
C ARG A 202 44.89 8.64 27.49
N GLU A 203 46.16 8.42 27.18
CA GLU A 203 47.27 9.32 27.49
C GLU A 203 47.27 10.57 26.59
N ALA A 204 46.72 10.49 25.38
CA ALA A 204 46.73 11.55 24.39
C ALA A 204 45.52 12.50 24.46
N LYS A 205 44.66 12.36 25.48
CA LYS A 205 43.45 13.16 25.66
C LYS A 205 43.70 14.68 25.72
N ALA A 206 44.90 15.10 26.12
CA ALA A 206 45.31 16.51 26.18
C ALA A 206 45.87 17.07 24.87
N MET A 207 46.20 16.21 23.89
CA MET A 207 46.79 16.64 22.61
C MET A 207 45.76 17.16 21.61
N LEU A 208 44.48 16.79 21.79
CA LEU A 208 43.38 17.26 20.96
C LEU A 208 42.36 18.00 21.83
N PRO A 209 42.14 19.30 21.59
CA PRO A 209 41.04 19.99 22.23
C PRO A 209 39.73 19.30 21.80
N GLY A 210 38.89 18.97 22.78
CA GLY A 210 37.54 18.50 22.49
C GLY A 210 36.76 19.55 21.72
N LEU A 211 35.84 19.10 20.86
CA LEU A 211 34.83 19.96 20.23
C LEU A 211 33.70 20.28 21.21
#